data_AF-A0A1L7D2V2-F1
#
_entry.id   AF-A0A1L7D2V2-F1
#
_cell.length_a   1.000
_cell.length_b   1.000
_cell.length_c   1.000
_cell.angle_alpha   90.00
_cell.angle_beta   90.00
_cell.angle_gamma   90.00
#
_symmetry.space_group_name_H-M   'P 1'
#
loop_
_entity.id
_entity.type
_entity.pdbx_description
1 polymer ?
#
loop_
_entity_poly.entity_id
_entity_poly.type
_entity_poly.pdbx_seq_one_letter_code
_entity_poly.pdbx_strand_id
1 'polypeptide(L)'
;MWCLVVPIGYFFAILVQSSNTFIFTKISFWLMLFYALVVGVSWTLIGTILGFTLSPVLAMCLSGGISFAWYALIVAIPPGPIDRVTGKFLVCCSYGEVLNSQAIFLAMLGIASAAFIITGLCLVWKLSRFTGMLLLCLGIISMAMTFSIGKSMNPTGSAPRDPSEMKCRDNICAWPEIPDSYFENNVLALDELRKVAPESWNSYINNPILWGSGSRDSLTFVGLNNVDGVLGAFVDQAASAQLIREGKSICGIPAQELGIIMTSLPWPPEQVVELSVVHERLEDNYCPQRR
;
A
#
# COMPACT_ATOMS: atom_id res chain seq x y z
N MET A 1 5.19 -17.48 -32.81
CA MET A 1 3.80 -17.70 -32.35
C MET A 1 3.77 -18.48 -31.03
N TRP A 2 4.48 -19.62 -30.90
CA TRP A 2 4.56 -20.40 -29.66
C TRP A 2 5.08 -19.66 -28.42
N CYS A 3 5.98 -18.69 -28.59
CA CYS A 3 6.56 -17.95 -27.46
C CYS A 3 5.53 -17.10 -26.69
N LEU A 4 4.41 -16.72 -27.31
CA LEU A 4 3.35 -15.94 -26.66
C LEU A 4 2.35 -16.80 -25.87
N VAL A 5 2.42 -18.13 -26.00
CA VAL A 5 1.50 -19.04 -25.32
C VAL A 5 1.65 -18.93 -23.80
N VAL A 6 2.87 -18.74 -23.30
CA VAL A 6 3.13 -18.63 -21.86
C VAL A 6 2.56 -17.34 -21.26
N PRO A 7 2.85 -16.12 -21.77
CA PRO A 7 2.29 -14.89 -21.20
C PRO A 7 0.77 -14.80 -21.36
N ILE A 8 0.22 -15.26 -22.48
CA ILE A 8 -1.24 -15.31 -22.70
C ILE A 8 -1.89 -16.38 -21.80
N GLY A 9 -1.25 -17.55 -21.66
CA GLY A 9 -1.70 -18.62 -20.78
C GLY A 9 -1.73 -18.20 -19.31
N TYR A 10 -0.71 -17.46 -18.85
CA TYR A 10 -0.69 -16.88 -17.51
C TYR A 10 -1.83 -15.88 -17.28
N PHE A 11 -2.10 -15.02 -18.25
CA PHE A 11 -3.23 -14.08 -18.21
C PHE A 11 -4.56 -14.82 -18.03
N PHE A 12 -4.81 -15.87 -18.83
CA PHE A 12 -6.03 -16.68 -18.69
C PHE A 12 -6.06 -17.50 -17.40
N ALA A 13 -4.92 -18.03 -16.94
CA ALA A 13 -4.84 -18.76 -15.69
C ALA A 13 -5.27 -17.89 -14.50
N ILE A 14 -4.83 -16.63 -14.44
CA ILE A 14 -5.28 -15.69 -13.39
C ILE A 14 -6.77 -15.40 -13.50
N LEU A 15 -7.31 -15.20 -14.71
CA LEU A 15 -8.75 -14.98 -14.89
C LEU A 15 -9.58 -16.16 -14.39
N VAL A 16 -9.13 -17.39 -14.65
CA VAL A 16 -9.83 -18.62 -14.24
C VAL A 16 -9.66 -18.91 -12.75
N GLN A 17 -8.49 -18.60 -12.18
CA GLN A 17 -8.18 -18.84 -10.77
C GLN A 17 -8.81 -17.79 -9.83
N SER A 18 -9.18 -16.61 -10.35
CA SER A 18 -9.84 -15.57 -9.57
C SER A 18 -11.24 -16.00 -9.17
N SER A 19 -11.38 -16.42 -7.91
CA SER A 19 -12.65 -16.86 -7.32
C SER A 19 -13.54 -15.70 -6.86
N ASN A 20 -13.00 -14.49 -6.77
CA ASN A 20 -13.71 -13.34 -6.22
C ASN A 20 -14.17 -12.39 -7.34
N THR A 21 -15.48 -12.37 -7.61
CA THR A 21 -16.08 -11.54 -8.66
C THR A 21 -15.93 -10.04 -8.40
N PHE A 22 -15.78 -9.63 -7.13
CA PHE A 22 -15.60 -8.22 -6.76
C PHE A 22 -14.31 -7.64 -7.33
N ILE A 23 -13.26 -8.45 -7.47
CA ILE A 23 -11.95 -8.01 -7.97
C ILE A 23 -12.05 -7.53 -9.43
N PHE A 24 -12.91 -8.12 -10.25
CA PHE A 24 -13.11 -7.72 -11.65
C PHE A 24 -13.71 -6.32 -11.81
N THR A 25 -14.31 -5.76 -10.77
CA THR A 25 -14.85 -4.39 -10.80
C THR A 25 -13.78 -3.32 -10.60
N LYS A 26 -12.59 -3.70 -10.09
CA LYS A 26 -11.51 -2.77 -9.78
C LYS A 26 -10.59 -2.57 -10.99
N ILE A 27 -10.44 -1.31 -11.43
CA ILE A 27 -9.57 -0.96 -12.57
C ILE A 27 -8.10 -1.32 -12.32
N SER A 28 -7.64 -1.27 -11.07
CA SER A 28 -6.30 -1.66 -10.65
C SER A 28 -6.01 -3.14 -10.93
N PHE A 29 -7.01 -4.02 -10.80
CA PHE A 29 -6.85 -5.44 -11.16
C PHE A 29 -6.55 -5.61 -12.65
N TRP A 30 -7.35 -4.98 -13.52
CA TRP A 30 -7.14 -5.05 -14.96
C TRP A 30 -5.81 -4.43 -15.40
N LEU A 31 -5.42 -3.31 -14.78
CA LEU A 31 -4.13 -2.67 -15.04
C LEU A 31 -2.96 -3.58 -14.63
N MET A 32 -3.03 -4.23 -13.48
CA MET A 32 -2.00 -5.18 -13.03
C MET A 32 -1.94 -6.43 -13.91
N LEU A 33 -3.09 -6.95 -14.32
CA LEU A 33 -3.17 -8.10 -15.21
C LEU A 33 -2.59 -7.77 -16.59
N PHE A 34 -2.90 -6.58 -17.12
CA PHE A 34 -2.32 -6.09 -18.37
C PHE A 34 -0.82 -5.80 -18.23
N TYR A 35 -0.36 -5.26 -17.10
CA TYR A 35 1.06 -5.10 -16.79
C TYR A 35 1.80 -6.44 -16.83
N ALA A 36 1.25 -7.49 -16.21
CA ALA A 36 1.84 -8.82 -16.25
C ALA A 36 1.96 -9.37 -17.69
N LEU A 37 0.93 -9.16 -18.52
CA LEU A 37 0.97 -9.54 -19.93
C LEU A 37 2.08 -8.78 -20.69
N VAL A 38 2.15 -7.45 -20.53
CA VAL A 38 3.17 -6.61 -21.18
C VAL A 38 4.57 -7.03 -20.76
N VAL A 39 4.81 -7.26 -19.46
CA VAL A 39 6.06 -7.77 -18.93
C VAL A 39 6.44 -9.10 -19.59
N GLY A 40 5.51 -10.05 -19.63
CA GLY A 40 5.75 -11.37 -20.22
C GLY A 40 6.07 -11.30 -21.71
N VAL A 41 5.34 -10.48 -22.46
CA VAL A 41 5.59 -10.26 -23.90
C VAL A 41 6.95 -9.59 -24.11
N SER A 42 7.28 -8.55 -23.34
CA SER A 42 8.57 -7.83 -23.44
C SER A 42 9.76 -8.75 -23.21
N TRP A 43 9.75 -9.56 -22.14
CA TRP A 43 10.84 -10.50 -21.86
C TRP A 43 10.95 -11.59 -22.91
N THR A 44 9.81 -12.09 -23.39
CA THR A 44 9.77 -13.07 -24.48
C THR A 44 10.40 -12.48 -25.75
N LEU A 45 10.09 -11.23 -26.08
CA LEU A 45 10.65 -10.54 -27.23
C LEU A 45 12.17 -10.35 -27.09
N ILE A 46 12.63 -9.89 -25.93
CA ILE A 46 14.06 -9.72 -25.61
C ILE A 46 14.80 -11.06 -25.74
N GLY A 47 14.29 -12.13 -25.14
CA GLY A 47 14.91 -13.45 -25.23
C GLY A 47 14.96 -13.98 -26.66
N THR A 48 13.86 -13.81 -27.41
CA THR A 48 13.76 -14.26 -28.80
C THR A 48 14.76 -13.52 -29.69
N ILE A 49 14.83 -12.18 -29.61
CA ILE A 49 15.74 -11.41 -30.46
C ILE A 49 17.21 -11.67 -30.11
N LEU A 50 17.54 -11.83 -28.82
CA LEU A 50 18.88 -12.22 -28.40
C LEU A 50 19.26 -13.61 -28.93
N GLY A 51 18.33 -14.57 -28.90
CA GLY A 51 18.52 -15.92 -29.44
C GLY A 51 18.80 -15.95 -30.94
N PHE A 52 18.19 -15.05 -31.71
CA PHE A 52 18.50 -14.90 -33.14
C PHE A 52 19.79 -14.13 -33.41
N THR A 53 20.25 -13.31 -32.46
CA THR A 53 21.39 -12.39 -32.66
C THR A 53 22.70 -12.98 -32.17
N LEU A 54 22.69 -13.74 -31.07
CA LEU A 54 23.87 -14.23 -30.36
C LEU A 54 23.96 -15.76 -30.37
N SER A 55 25.08 -16.31 -29.94
CA SER A 55 25.18 -17.77 -29.72
C SER A 55 24.20 -18.21 -28.61
N PRO A 56 23.68 -19.45 -28.65
CA PRO A 56 22.66 -19.90 -27.70
C PRO A 56 23.05 -19.73 -26.22
N VAL A 57 24.30 -20.02 -25.87
CA VAL A 57 24.82 -19.88 -24.49
C VAL A 57 24.85 -18.42 -24.06
N LEU A 58 25.35 -17.53 -24.92
CA LEU A 58 25.38 -16.09 -24.64
C LEU A 58 23.97 -15.50 -24.55
N ALA A 59 23.06 -15.92 -25.43
CA ALA A 59 21.68 -15.46 -25.43
C ALA A 59 20.95 -15.85 -24.14
N MET A 60 21.11 -17.10 -23.67
CA MET A 60 20.54 -17.55 -22.40
C MET A 60 21.08 -16.75 -21.22
N CYS A 61 22.42 -16.63 -21.10
CA CYS A 61 23.05 -15.90 -20.00
C CYS A 61 22.61 -14.42 -19.97
N LEU A 62 22.57 -13.75 -21.12
CA LEU A 62 22.15 -12.36 -21.21
C LEU A 62 20.65 -12.18 -20.95
N SER A 63 19.79 -13.05 -21.49
CA SER A 63 18.36 -12.96 -21.24
C SER A 63 18.04 -13.11 -19.75
N GLY A 64 18.66 -14.09 -19.07
CA GLY A 64 18.54 -14.26 -17.63
C GLY A 64 19.14 -13.10 -16.84
N GLY A 65 20.36 -12.67 -17.21
CA GLY A 65 21.08 -11.59 -16.54
C GLY A 65 20.38 -10.23 -16.64
N ILE A 66 19.82 -9.88 -17.80
CA ILE A 66 19.08 -8.62 -17.99
C ILE A 66 17.77 -8.66 -17.19
N SER A 67 17.05 -9.80 -17.19
CA SER A 67 15.84 -9.97 -16.38
C SER A 67 16.15 -9.85 -14.89
N PHE A 68 17.20 -10.52 -14.43
CA PHE A 68 17.67 -10.42 -13.06
C PHE A 68 18.10 -8.99 -12.71
N ALA A 69 18.85 -8.31 -13.57
CA ALA A 69 19.23 -6.92 -13.33
C ALA A 69 18.02 -6.00 -13.20
N TRP A 70 17.00 -6.17 -14.04
CA TRP A 70 15.78 -5.38 -14.00
C TRP A 70 15.01 -5.52 -12.68
N TYR A 71 14.88 -6.75 -12.17
CA TYR A 71 14.08 -7.01 -10.96
C TYR A 71 14.88 -6.99 -9.66
N ALA A 72 16.13 -7.44 -9.66
CA ALA A 72 16.92 -7.61 -8.45
C ALA A 72 17.86 -6.42 -8.19
N LEU A 73 18.59 -5.96 -9.21
CA LEU A 73 19.57 -4.88 -9.01
C LEU A 73 18.89 -3.52 -8.82
N ILE A 74 17.77 -3.28 -9.50
CA ILE A 74 17.05 -2.01 -9.36
C ILE A 74 16.40 -1.90 -7.97
N VAL A 75 15.98 -3.01 -7.37
CA VAL A 75 15.45 -3.03 -6.00
C VAL A 75 16.53 -2.63 -4.98
N ALA A 76 17.81 -2.92 -5.24
CA ALA A 76 18.92 -2.57 -4.36
C ALA A 76 19.35 -1.09 -4.42
N ILE A 77 18.82 -0.30 -5.35
CA ILE A 77 19.12 1.13 -5.47
C ILE A 77 18.22 1.94 -4.50
N PRO A 78 18.73 3.03 -3.88
CA PRO A 78 17.92 3.93 -3.06
C PRO A 78 16.66 4.44 -3.79
N PRO A 79 15.58 4.76 -3.05
CA PRO A 79 14.31 5.10 -3.66
C PRO A 79 14.44 6.31 -4.58
N GLY A 80 13.92 6.19 -5.81
CA GLY A 80 14.10 7.21 -6.83
C GLY A 80 13.21 7.05 -8.07
N PRO A 81 13.35 7.93 -9.08
CA PRO A 81 12.49 7.90 -10.27
C PRO A 81 12.54 6.57 -11.04
N ILE A 82 13.64 5.82 -10.91
CA ILE A 82 13.83 4.52 -11.58
C ILE A 82 12.88 3.44 -11.05
N ASP A 83 12.45 3.54 -9.79
CA ASP A 83 11.54 2.57 -9.16
C ASP A 83 10.17 2.56 -9.85
N ARG A 84 9.73 3.73 -10.32
CA ARG A 84 8.44 3.94 -11.02
C ARG A 84 8.46 3.36 -12.42
N VAL A 85 9.62 3.43 -13.08
CA VAL A 85 9.84 2.88 -14.44
C VAL A 85 9.93 1.35 -14.41
N THR A 86 10.37 0.79 -13.28
CA THR A 86 10.72 -0.64 -13.17
C THR A 86 9.66 -1.45 -12.45
N GLY A 87 8.66 -0.79 -11.86
CA GLY A 87 7.52 -1.43 -11.22
C GLY A 87 7.79 -1.87 -9.78
N LYS A 88 8.71 -1.20 -9.09
CA LYS A 88 9.00 -1.45 -7.67
C LYS A 88 7.91 -0.82 -6.80
N PHE A 89 6.82 -1.54 -6.61
CA PHE A 89 5.66 -1.08 -5.82
C PHE A 89 5.71 -1.50 -4.34
N LEU A 90 6.91 -1.58 -3.75
CA LEU A 90 7.18 -2.15 -2.41
C LEU A 90 6.33 -1.59 -1.25
N VAL A 91 5.65 -0.46 -1.42
CA VAL A 91 4.87 0.23 -0.37
C VAL A 91 3.38 0.41 -0.76
N CYS A 92 2.95 -0.08 -1.92
CA CYS A 92 1.59 0.19 -2.44
C CYS A 92 0.44 -0.51 -1.68
N CYS A 93 0.75 -1.22 -0.59
CA CYS A 93 -0.21 -1.99 0.20
C CYS A 93 -0.21 -1.56 1.68
N SER A 94 0.18 -0.32 1.99
CA SER A 94 -0.14 0.23 3.31
C SER A 94 -1.64 0.52 3.41
N TYR A 95 -2.22 0.42 4.61
CA TYR A 95 -3.67 0.47 4.81
C TYR A 95 -4.37 1.77 4.34
N GLY A 96 -3.64 2.87 4.13
CA GLY A 96 -4.19 4.14 3.65
C GLY A 96 -3.86 4.47 2.19
N GLU A 97 -3.13 3.59 1.52
CA GLU A 97 -2.59 3.85 0.20
C GLU A 97 -2.99 2.75 -0.79
N VAL A 98 -3.21 3.14 -2.03
CA VAL A 98 -3.44 2.22 -3.15
C VAL A 98 -2.35 2.40 -4.18
N LEU A 99 -2.15 1.35 -4.98
CA LEU A 99 -1.28 1.43 -6.13
C LEU A 99 -1.79 2.49 -7.12
N ASN A 100 -0.96 3.48 -7.44
CA ASN A 100 -1.33 4.53 -8.37
C ASN A 100 -1.43 3.95 -9.79
N SER A 101 -2.58 4.09 -10.44
CA SER A 101 -2.82 3.61 -11.81
C SER A 101 -1.83 4.20 -12.82
N GLN A 102 -1.42 5.46 -12.63
CA GLN A 102 -0.39 6.10 -13.46
C GLN A 102 0.97 5.42 -13.26
N ALA A 103 1.30 4.97 -12.05
CA ALA A 103 2.57 4.30 -11.78
C ALA A 103 2.62 2.92 -12.46
N ILE A 104 1.50 2.19 -12.47
CA ILE A 104 1.37 0.94 -13.24
C ILE A 104 1.60 1.21 -14.73
N PHE A 105 0.97 2.26 -15.26
CA PHE A 105 1.12 2.64 -16.65
C PHE A 105 2.56 3.00 -17.02
N LEU A 106 3.25 3.78 -16.19
CA LEU A 106 4.66 4.10 -16.40
C LEU A 106 5.55 2.87 -16.32
N ALA A 107 5.27 1.92 -15.42
CA ALA A 107 6.02 0.67 -15.35
C ALA A 107 5.82 -0.19 -16.61
N MET A 108 4.59 -0.26 -17.15
CA MET A 108 4.31 -0.91 -18.44
C MET A 108 5.09 -0.26 -19.58
N LEU A 109 5.06 1.07 -19.64
CA LEU A 109 5.75 1.83 -20.66
C LEU A 109 7.27 1.66 -20.53
N GLY A 110 7.80 1.61 -19.31
CA GLY A 110 9.21 1.41 -19.01
C GLY A 110 9.75 0.07 -19.54
N ILE A 111 9.08 -1.04 -19.21
CA ILE A 111 9.51 -2.37 -19.68
C ILE A 111 9.33 -2.54 -21.20
N ALA A 112 8.26 -1.98 -21.79
CA ALA A 112 8.07 -1.97 -23.23
C ALA A 112 9.15 -1.15 -23.94
N SER A 113 9.51 0.01 -23.38
CA SER A 113 10.59 0.86 -23.90
C SER A 113 11.94 0.14 -23.86
N ALA A 114 12.25 -0.53 -22.75
CA ALA A 114 13.47 -1.35 -22.63
C ALA A 114 13.50 -2.47 -23.68
N ALA A 115 12.38 -3.16 -23.89
CA ALA A 115 12.28 -4.19 -24.93
C ALA A 115 12.51 -3.62 -26.33
N PHE A 116 11.95 -2.45 -26.65
CA PHE A 116 12.19 -1.77 -27.93
C PHE A 116 13.63 -1.30 -28.11
N ILE A 117 14.28 -0.80 -27.07
CA ILE A 117 15.70 -0.40 -27.12
C ILE A 117 16.57 -1.62 -27.42
N ILE A 118 16.42 -2.71 -26.65
CA ILE A 118 17.23 -3.93 -26.83
C ILE A 118 16.96 -4.57 -28.20
N THR A 119 15.70 -4.67 -28.60
CA THR A 119 15.31 -5.22 -29.91
C THR A 119 15.82 -4.34 -31.05
N GLY A 120 15.70 -3.02 -30.93
CA GLY A 120 16.21 -2.05 -31.89
C GLY A 120 17.73 -2.17 -32.07
N LEU A 121 18.50 -2.22 -30.98
CA LEU A 121 19.95 -2.42 -31.02
C LEU A 121 20.33 -3.72 -31.75
N CYS A 122 19.67 -4.83 -31.42
CA CYS A 122 19.94 -6.13 -32.06
C CYS A 122 19.61 -6.08 -33.57
N LEU A 123 18.49 -5.47 -33.94
CA LEU A 123 18.06 -5.36 -35.33
C LEU A 123 18.97 -4.44 -36.16
N VAL A 124 19.40 -3.29 -35.61
CA VAL A 124 20.38 -2.39 -36.26
C VAL A 124 21.67 -3.13 -36.56
N TRP A 125 22.11 -3.98 -35.64
CA TRP A 125 23.38 -4.66 -35.74
C TRP A 125 23.39 -5.79 -36.77
N LYS A 126 22.30 -6.57 -36.89
CA LYS A 126 22.31 -7.80 -37.72
C LYS A 126 21.24 -7.95 -38.80
N LEU A 127 20.04 -7.36 -38.67
CA LEU A 127 18.90 -7.72 -39.54
C LEU A 127 18.43 -6.56 -40.42
N SER A 128 18.01 -5.45 -39.83
CA SER A 128 17.39 -4.32 -40.54
C SER A 128 17.71 -3.02 -39.84
N ARG A 129 18.55 -2.20 -40.50
CA ARG A 129 18.99 -0.90 -39.95
C ARG A 129 17.83 0.08 -39.81
N PHE A 130 16.94 0.17 -40.80
CA PHE A 130 15.83 1.13 -40.76
C PHE A 130 14.82 0.79 -39.66
N THR A 131 14.33 -0.47 -39.63
CA THR A 131 13.39 -0.93 -38.61
C THR A 131 14.01 -0.89 -37.21
N GLY A 132 15.28 -1.28 -37.10
CA GLY A 132 16.01 -1.22 -35.84
C GLY A 132 16.15 0.20 -35.31
N MET A 133 16.51 1.17 -36.16
CA MET A 133 16.63 2.58 -35.77
C MET A 133 15.28 3.16 -35.34
N LEU A 134 14.18 2.81 -36.03
CA LEU A 134 12.85 3.28 -35.67
C LEU A 134 12.43 2.76 -34.29
N LEU A 135 12.64 1.46 -34.01
CA LEU A 135 12.36 0.87 -32.69
C LEU A 135 13.25 1.45 -31.59
N LEU A 136 14.53 1.69 -31.90
CA LEU A 136 15.46 2.31 -30.97
C LEU A 136 15.00 3.73 -30.60
N CYS A 137 14.68 4.56 -31.59
CA CYS A 137 14.18 5.92 -31.36
C CYS A 137 12.88 5.91 -30.55
N LEU A 138 11.92 5.06 -30.92
CA LEU A 138 10.66 4.92 -30.19
C LEU A 138 10.89 4.52 -28.73
N GLY A 139 11.77 3.54 -28.49
CA GLY A 139 12.13 3.09 -27.16
C GLY A 139 12.82 4.17 -26.32
N ILE A 140 13.77 4.92 -26.90
CA ILE A 140 14.47 6.01 -26.20
C ILE A 140 13.49 7.15 -25.85
N ILE A 141 12.67 7.59 -26.81
CA ILE A 141 11.70 8.67 -26.60
C ILE A 141 10.69 8.27 -25.52
N SER A 142 10.16 7.04 -25.59
CA SER A 142 9.24 6.49 -24.60
C SER A 142 9.88 6.36 -23.21
N MET A 143 11.13 5.89 -23.12
CA MET A 143 11.87 5.82 -21.85
C MET A 143 12.09 7.21 -21.24
N ALA A 144 12.48 8.19 -22.06
CA ALA A 144 12.68 9.58 -21.61
C ALA A 144 11.37 10.21 -21.11
N MET A 145 10.26 9.99 -21.81
CA MET A 145 8.92 10.41 -21.35
C MET A 145 8.55 9.75 -20.03
N THR A 146 8.76 8.43 -19.91
CA THR A 146 8.46 7.68 -18.68
C THR A 146 9.25 8.23 -17.49
N PHE A 147 10.53 8.51 -17.68
CA PHE A 147 11.38 9.07 -16.63
C PHE A 147 10.99 10.51 -16.27
N SER A 148 10.61 11.32 -17.27
CA SER A 148 10.17 12.71 -17.08
C SER A 148 8.88 12.79 -16.26
N ILE A 149 7.86 12.02 -16.65
CA ILE A 149 6.59 11.94 -15.92
C ILE A 149 6.81 11.29 -14.56
N GLY A 150 7.65 10.27 -14.49
CA GLY A 150 7.98 9.58 -13.24
C GLY A 150 8.51 10.54 -12.18
N LYS A 151 9.29 11.57 -12.53
CA LYS A 151 9.85 12.54 -11.56
C LYS A 151 8.82 13.28 -10.72
N SER A 152 7.62 13.56 -11.25
CA SER A 152 6.59 14.33 -10.53
C SER A 152 5.72 13.48 -9.60
N MET A 153 5.91 12.16 -9.57
CA MET A 153 5.11 11.25 -8.74
C MET A 153 5.71 11.04 -7.35
N ASN A 154 4.90 10.51 -6.43
CA ASN A 154 5.37 10.07 -5.10
C ASN A 154 6.48 8.99 -5.24
N PRO A 155 7.59 9.05 -4.48
CA PRO A 155 8.64 8.01 -4.43
C PRO A 155 8.16 6.57 -4.33
N THR A 156 7.04 6.33 -3.65
CA THR A 156 6.48 5.00 -3.41
C THR A 156 5.61 4.47 -4.55
N GLY A 157 5.28 5.31 -5.55
CA GLY A 157 4.33 4.93 -6.61
C GLY A 157 2.91 4.65 -6.10
N SER A 158 2.61 5.06 -4.86
CA SER A 158 1.30 4.95 -4.24
C SER A 158 0.51 6.26 -4.39
N ALA A 159 -0.80 6.13 -4.30
CA ALA A 159 -1.74 7.23 -4.18
C ALA A 159 -2.54 7.06 -2.88
N PRO A 160 -2.94 8.15 -2.21
CA PRO A 160 -3.88 8.05 -1.11
C PRO A 160 -5.15 7.38 -1.61
N ARG A 161 -5.70 6.48 -0.81
CA ARG A 161 -6.96 5.83 -1.14
C ARG A 161 -8.10 6.84 -1.05
N ASP A 162 -9.06 6.75 -1.98
CA ASP A 162 -10.21 7.65 -2.00
C ASP A 162 -11.08 7.42 -0.74
N PRO A 163 -11.28 8.43 0.12
CA PRO A 163 -12.09 8.31 1.32
C PRO A 163 -13.54 7.90 1.03
N SER A 164 -14.07 8.18 -0.16
CA SER A 164 -15.43 7.79 -0.56
C SER A 164 -15.60 6.28 -0.73
N GLU A 165 -14.51 5.50 -0.82
CA GLU A 165 -14.58 4.03 -0.82
C GLU A 165 -14.82 3.44 0.58
N MET A 166 -14.70 4.23 1.65
CA MET A 166 -14.95 3.75 3.01
C MET A 166 -16.44 3.43 3.19
N LYS A 167 -16.72 2.31 3.86
CA LYS A 167 -18.06 2.00 4.35
C LYS A 167 -18.25 2.70 5.68
N CYS A 168 -19.27 3.55 5.76
CA CYS A 168 -19.63 4.26 6.97
C CYS A 168 -20.96 3.75 7.55
N ARG A 169 -21.00 3.55 8.86
CA ARG A 169 -22.21 3.23 9.64
C ARG A 169 -22.01 3.73 11.07
N ASP A 170 -23.03 4.37 11.64
CA ASP A 170 -23.10 4.85 13.03
C ASP A 170 -21.88 5.69 13.46
N ASN A 171 -21.49 6.66 12.63
CA ASN A 171 -20.31 7.54 12.80
C ASN A 171 -18.95 6.82 12.77
N ILE A 172 -18.90 5.58 12.31
CA ILE A 172 -17.67 4.82 12.10
C ILE A 172 -17.49 4.62 10.61
N CYS A 173 -16.29 4.89 10.09
CA CYS A 173 -15.94 4.65 8.70
C CYS A 173 -14.68 3.79 8.63
N ALA A 174 -14.78 2.68 7.92
CA ALA A 174 -13.68 1.75 7.73
C ALA A 174 -13.60 1.30 6.27
N TRP A 175 -12.46 0.75 5.90
CA TRP A 175 -12.28 0.19 4.56
C TRP A 175 -13.15 -1.05 4.34
N PRO A 176 -13.62 -1.30 3.10
CA PRO A 176 -14.59 -2.36 2.81
C PRO A 176 -14.03 -3.78 3.00
N GLU A 177 -12.71 -3.95 3.12
CA GLU A 177 -12.05 -5.23 3.39
C GLU A 177 -12.11 -5.63 4.88
N ILE A 178 -12.43 -4.70 5.78
CA ILE A 178 -12.56 -5.00 7.20
C ILE A 178 -13.79 -5.90 7.40
N PRO A 179 -13.65 -7.05 8.11
CA PRO A 179 -14.78 -7.93 8.33
C PRO A 179 -15.86 -7.22 9.15
N ASP A 180 -17.14 -7.46 8.81
CA ASP A 180 -18.27 -6.80 9.47
C ASP A 180 -18.25 -6.98 11.00
N SER A 181 -17.76 -8.13 11.51
CA SER A 181 -17.63 -8.37 12.95
C SER A 181 -16.75 -7.34 13.68
N TYR A 182 -15.66 -6.88 13.04
CA TYR A 182 -14.80 -5.84 13.60
C TYR A 182 -15.49 -4.50 13.58
N PHE A 183 -16.27 -4.24 12.52
CA PHE A 183 -17.09 -3.05 12.41
C PHE A 183 -18.12 -2.98 13.53
N GLU A 184 -18.89 -4.06 13.75
CA GLU A 184 -19.88 -4.16 14.83
C GLU A 184 -19.25 -3.96 16.21
N ASN A 185 -18.07 -4.54 16.46
CA ASN A 185 -17.38 -4.36 17.74
C ASN A 185 -17.03 -2.89 18.02
N ASN A 186 -16.66 -2.12 16.98
CA ASN A 186 -16.37 -0.70 17.12
C ASN A 186 -17.65 0.10 17.36
N VAL A 187 -18.76 -0.24 16.71
CA VAL A 187 -20.06 0.41 16.93
C VAL A 187 -20.52 0.16 18.37
N LEU A 188 -20.52 -1.09 18.81
CA LEU A 188 -20.91 -1.48 20.18
C LEU A 188 -20.01 -0.82 21.22
N ALA A 189 -18.70 -0.85 21.04
CA ALA A 189 -17.77 -0.20 21.97
C ALA A 189 -17.96 1.32 22.04
N LEU A 190 -18.28 1.98 20.92
CA LEU A 190 -18.57 3.41 20.92
C LEU A 190 -19.86 3.72 21.69
N ASP A 191 -20.89 2.89 21.52
CA ASP A 191 -22.15 3.04 22.24
C ASP A 191 -22.00 2.76 23.74
N GLU A 192 -21.17 1.80 24.14
CA GLU A 192 -20.84 1.61 25.55
C GLU A 192 -20.04 2.78 26.11
N LEU A 193 -19.03 3.27 25.38
CA LEU A 193 -18.23 4.42 25.79
C LEU A 193 -19.11 5.66 26.04
N ARG A 194 -20.09 5.92 25.17
CA ARG A 194 -21.05 7.04 25.34
C ARG A 194 -21.82 6.99 26.66
N LYS A 195 -22.00 5.81 27.26
CA LYS A 195 -22.72 5.64 28.52
C LYS A 195 -21.81 5.88 29.74
N VAL A 196 -20.54 5.52 29.65
CA VAL A 196 -19.60 5.53 30.78
C VAL A 196 -18.59 6.68 30.76
N ALA A 197 -18.46 7.38 29.64
CA ALA A 197 -17.48 8.46 29.49
C ALA A 197 -17.91 9.76 30.18
N PRO A 198 -16.95 10.57 30.66
CA PRO A 198 -17.24 11.88 31.23
C PRO A 198 -17.67 12.87 30.13
N GLU A 199 -18.48 13.87 30.49
CA GLU A 199 -18.97 14.89 29.53
C GLU A 199 -17.85 15.68 28.84
N SER A 200 -16.69 15.82 29.50
CA SER A 200 -15.51 16.47 28.91
C SER A 200 -15.01 15.76 27.66
N TRP A 201 -15.36 14.49 27.47
CA TRP A 201 -14.94 13.69 26.33
C TRP A 201 -15.91 13.74 25.15
N ASN A 202 -17.01 14.48 25.26
CA ASN A 202 -18.00 14.63 24.19
C ASN A 202 -17.38 15.10 22.86
N SER A 203 -16.30 15.90 22.90
CA SER A 203 -15.60 16.32 21.67
C SER A 203 -14.92 15.17 20.94
N TYR A 204 -14.51 14.11 21.65
CA TYR A 204 -13.83 12.97 21.04
C TYR A 204 -14.81 11.91 20.53
N ILE A 205 -15.88 11.69 21.29
CA ILE A 205 -16.84 10.59 21.10
C ILE A 205 -17.88 10.89 20.02
N ASN A 206 -18.20 12.17 19.82
CA ASN A 206 -19.20 12.60 18.83
C ASN A 206 -18.60 12.87 17.45
N ASN A 207 -17.27 12.93 17.34
CA ASN A 207 -16.61 13.06 16.05
C ASN A 207 -16.60 11.72 15.29
N PRO A 208 -16.65 11.75 13.94
CA PRO A 208 -16.55 10.54 13.13
C PRO A 208 -15.25 9.78 13.42
N ILE A 209 -15.38 8.47 13.65
CA ILE A 209 -14.26 7.56 13.81
C ILE A 209 -13.85 7.08 12.42
N LEU A 210 -12.64 7.43 11.99
CA LEU A 210 -12.11 6.99 10.71
C LEU A 210 -10.96 5.99 10.93
N TRP A 211 -10.84 5.03 10.02
CA TRP A 211 -9.67 4.18 9.96
C TRP A 211 -8.42 4.98 9.57
N GLY A 212 -7.33 4.83 10.35
CA GLY A 212 -6.02 5.40 10.03
C GLY A 212 -5.85 6.90 10.26
N SER A 213 -6.86 7.62 10.77
CA SER A 213 -6.73 9.05 11.12
C SER A 213 -6.36 9.23 12.58
N GLY A 214 -5.08 9.06 12.93
CA GLY A 214 -4.59 9.43 14.27
C GLY A 214 -4.79 10.93 14.51
N SER A 215 -5.80 11.30 15.30
CA SER A 215 -6.10 12.68 15.67
C SER A 215 -6.15 12.83 17.18
N ARG A 216 -5.85 14.03 17.67
CA ARG A 216 -6.05 14.39 19.08
C ARG A 216 -7.50 14.78 19.36
N ASP A 217 -8.32 14.91 18.32
CA ASP A 217 -9.68 15.42 18.41
C ASP A 217 -10.75 14.36 18.10
N SER A 218 -10.36 13.17 17.63
CA SER A 218 -11.29 12.08 17.32
C SER A 218 -10.67 10.73 17.64
N LEU A 219 -11.53 9.76 17.99
CA LEU A 219 -11.13 8.37 18.12
C LEU A 219 -10.78 7.76 16.76
N THR A 220 -9.94 6.74 16.75
CA THR A 220 -9.57 6.00 15.53
C THR A 220 -10.10 4.58 15.57
N PHE A 221 -10.50 4.05 14.41
CA PHE A 221 -10.97 2.66 14.31
C PHE A 221 -9.94 1.68 14.89
N VAL A 222 -10.42 0.69 15.65
CA VAL A 222 -9.57 -0.32 16.29
C VAL A 222 -9.82 -1.70 15.69
N GLY A 223 -8.76 -2.32 15.15
CA GLY A 223 -8.81 -3.64 14.51
C GLY A 223 -8.83 -4.83 15.47
N LEU A 224 -9.58 -4.77 16.57
CA LEU A 224 -9.70 -5.86 17.54
C LEU A 224 -11.00 -6.66 17.35
N ASN A 225 -10.95 -7.95 17.68
CA ASN A 225 -12.04 -8.90 17.45
C ASN A 225 -13.01 -9.03 18.64
N ASN A 226 -12.88 -8.20 19.67
CA ASN A 226 -13.72 -8.22 20.87
C ASN A 226 -14.05 -6.79 21.31
N VAL A 227 -15.26 -6.58 21.86
CA VAL A 227 -15.78 -5.26 22.25
C VAL A 227 -14.96 -4.64 23.36
N ASP A 228 -14.66 -5.38 24.42
CA ASP A 228 -13.95 -4.86 25.60
C ASP A 228 -12.56 -4.31 25.26
N GLY A 229 -11.84 -4.97 24.35
CA GLY A 229 -10.55 -4.53 23.85
C GLY A 229 -10.66 -3.27 22.99
N VAL A 230 -11.69 -3.16 22.15
CA VAL A 230 -11.96 -1.93 21.38
C VAL A 230 -12.33 -0.79 22.33
N LEU A 231 -13.20 -1.04 23.31
CA LEU A 231 -13.59 -0.06 24.33
C LEU A 231 -12.37 0.42 25.11
N GLY A 232 -11.51 -0.49 25.58
CA GLY A 232 -10.28 -0.13 26.27
C GLY A 232 -9.33 0.70 25.42
N ALA A 233 -9.22 0.40 24.13
CA ALA A 233 -8.45 1.22 23.21
C ALA A 233 -9.06 2.63 23.02
N PHE A 234 -10.38 2.77 22.94
CA PHE A 234 -11.02 4.09 22.89
C PHE A 234 -10.82 4.90 24.17
N VAL A 235 -10.93 4.24 25.33
CA VAL A 235 -10.68 4.85 26.65
C VAL A 235 -9.24 5.35 26.74
N ASP A 236 -8.26 4.52 26.38
CA ASP A 236 -6.84 4.88 26.39
C ASP A 236 -6.55 6.05 25.43
N GLN A 237 -7.16 6.07 24.24
CA GLN A 237 -7.01 7.16 23.26
C GLN A 237 -7.56 8.48 23.77
N ALA A 238 -8.82 8.49 24.24
CA ALA A 238 -9.47 9.70 24.73
C ALA A 238 -8.77 10.24 25.98
N ALA A 239 -8.36 9.36 26.90
CA ALA A 239 -7.58 9.75 28.07
C ALA A 239 -6.22 10.33 27.66
N SER A 240 -5.49 9.70 26.75
CA SER A 240 -4.20 10.22 26.24
C SER A 240 -4.37 11.61 25.64
N ALA A 241 -5.40 11.82 24.81
CA ALA A 241 -5.70 13.12 24.23
C ALA A 241 -6.03 14.18 25.31
N GLN A 242 -6.80 13.80 26.34
CA GLN A 242 -7.13 14.68 27.45
C GLN A 242 -5.90 15.03 28.31
N LEU A 243 -5.04 14.05 28.62
CA LEU A 243 -3.78 14.27 29.35
C LEU A 243 -2.86 15.23 28.61
N ILE A 244 -2.78 15.11 27.28
CA ILE A 244 -2.05 16.07 26.42
C ILE A 244 -2.64 17.47 26.54
N ARG A 245 -3.97 17.62 26.47
CA ARG A 245 -4.63 18.93 26.61
C ARG A 245 -4.41 19.55 27.98
N GLU A 246 -4.38 18.74 29.03
CA GLU A 246 -4.14 19.18 30.42
C GLU A 246 -2.66 19.39 30.75
N GLY A 247 -1.73 19.12 29.80
CA GLY A 247 -0.30 19.27 30.02
C GLY A 247 0.27 18.30 31.08
N LYS A 248 -0.37 17.14 31.26
CA LYS A 248 0.06 16.12 32.22
C LYS A 248 1.20 15.27 31.65
N SER A 249 1.91 14.59 32.55
CA SER A 249 2.98 13.65 32.22
C SER A 249 2.56 12.21 32.54
N ILE A 250 3.08 11.26 31.79
CA ILE A 250 2.98 9.81 32.04
C ILE A 250 4.42 9.32 32.21
N CYS A 251 4.73 8.60 33.30
CA CYS A 251 6.09 8.20 33.63
C CYS A 251 7.09 9.37 33.79
N GLY A 252 6.62 10.57 34.14
CA GLY A 252 7.45 11.77 34.17
C GLY A 252 7.81 12.35 32.80
N ILE A 253 7.36 11.74 31.70
CA ILE A 253 7.50 12.26 30.33
C ILE A 253 6.22 13.04 29.99
N PRO A 254 6.31 14.28 29.46
CA PRO A 254 5.13 15.02 29.03
C PRO A 254 4.28 14.19 28.05
N ALA A 255 2.97 14.08 28.29
CA ALA A 255 2.08 13.27 27.44
C ALA A 255 2.12 13.73 25.97
N GLN A 256 2.40 15.01 25.72
CA GLN A 256 2.57 15.57 24.38
C GLN A 256 3.71 14.92 23.58
N GLU A 257 4.79 14.50 24.26
CA GLU A 257 5.94 13.82 23.65
C GLU A 257 5.66 12.34 23.38
N LEU A 258 4.82 11.71 24.21
CA LEU A 258 4.41 10.31 24.04
C LEU A 258 3.35 10.13 22.94
N GLY A 259 2.51 11.14 22.71
CA GLY A 259 1.43 11.07 21.75
C GLY A 259 0.23 10.26 22.24
N ILE A 260 -0.59 9.75 21.30
CA ILE A 260 -1.76 8.94 21.63
C ILE A 260 -1.32 7.51 21.93
N ILE A 261 -1.68 7.01 23.11
CA ILE A 261 -1.31 5.67 23.59
C ILE A 261 -2.53 4.74 23.53
N MET A 262 -2.29 3.47 23.18
CA MET A 262 -3.29 2.41 23.20
C MET A 262 -2.68 1.15 23.81
N THR A 263 -3.14 0.73 24.98
CA THR A 263 -2.61 -0.49 25.63
C THR A 263 -3.24 -1.76 25.08
N SER A 264 -4.38 -1.64 24.40
CA SER A 264 -5.22 -2.75 23.93
C SER A 264 -5.71 -3.67 25.05
N LEU A 265 -5.56 -3.27 26.32
CA LEU A 265 -6.15 -3.99 27.44
C LEU A 265 -7.67 -3.78 27.45
N PRO A 266 -8.45 -4.80 27.82
CA PRO A 266 -9.90 -4.68 27.87
C PRO A 266 -10.33 -3.63 28.89
N TRP A 267 -11.47 -2.99 28.65
CA TRP A 267 -12.16 -2.15 29.63
C TRP A 267 -13.57 -2.71 29.87
N PRO A 268 -13.97 -2.99 31.11
CA PRO A 268 -15.31 -3.49 31.41
C PRO A 268 -16.39 -2.48 30.99
N PRO A 269 -17.44 -2.87 30.25
CA PRO A 269 -18.47 -1.96 29.76
C PRO A 269 -19.24 -1.19 30.85
N GLU A 270 -19.34 -1.77 32.05
CA GLU A 270 -20.07 -1.18 33.18
C GLU A 270 -19.21 -0.22 34.02
N GLN A 271 -17.89 -0.20 33.79
CA GLN A 271 -16.97 0.61 34.57
C GLN A 271 -16.97 2.06 34.08
N VAL A 272 -17.43 2.98 34.94
CA VAL A 272 -17.37 4.42 34.71
C VAL A 272 -15.93 4.85 34.45
N VAL A 273 -15.73 5.67 33.44
CA VAL A 273 -14.40 6.11 33.02
C VAL A 273 -13.99 7.35 33.82
N GLU A 274 -12.95 7.20 34.62
CA GLU A 274 -12.30 8.31 35.34
C GLU A 274 -10.88 8.53 34.85
N LEU A 275 -10.51 9.77 34.54
CA LEU A 275 -9.20 10.11 33.97
C LEU A 275 -8.04 9.68 34.88
N SER A 276 -8.22 9.73 36.20
CA SER A 276 -7.23 9.26 37.20
C SER A 276 -6.95 7.77 37.07
N VAL A 277 -8.01 6.96 36.98
CA VAL A 277 -7.92 5.49 36.87
C VAL A 277 -7.26 5.10 35.54
N VAL A 278 -7.64 5.76 34.45
CA VAL A 278 -7.00 5.50 33.15
C VAL A 278 -5.55 5.95 33.15
N HIS A 279 -5.23 7.07 33.81
CA HIS A 279 -3.85 7.55 33.93
C HIS A 279 -2.96 6.55 34.69
N GLU A 280 -3.40 6.02 35.82
CA GLU A 280 -2.69 4.98 36.58
C GLU A 280 -2.50 3.71 35.73
N ARG A 281 -3.56 3.27 35.04
CA ARG A 281 -3.48 2.16 34.08
C ARG A 281 -2.45 2.41 32.97
N LEU A 282 -2.36 3.62 32.43
CA LEU A 282 -1.36 3.96 31.42
C LEU A 282 0.05 3.93 32.03
N GLU A 283 0.24 4.48 33.23
CA GLU A 283 1.53 4.43 33.94
C GLU A 283 1.98 2.98 34.20
N ASP A 284 1.10 2.11 34.70
CA ASP A 284 1.45 0.72 35.03
C ASP A 284 1.84 -0.12 33.79
N ASN A 285 1.33 0.26 32.61
CA ASN A 285 1.65 -0.42 31.37
C ASN A 285 2.87 0.16 30.64
N TYR A 286 3.09 1.47 30.72
CA TYR A 286 4.17 2.15 29.99
C TYR A 286 5.42 2.43 30.82
N CYS A 287 5.34 2.43 32.16
CA CYS A 287 6.45 2.73 33.04
C CYS A 287 7.07 1.43 33.61
N PRO A 288 8.25 1.00 33.15
CA PRO A 288 8.89 -0.22 33.67
C PRO A 288 9.31 -0.12 35.15
N GLN A 289 9.39 1.09 35.71
CA GLN A 289 9.99 1.36 37.02
C GLN A 289 9.05 1.23 38.24
N ARG A 290 7.77 0.87 38.05
CA ARG A 290 6.81 0.59 39.14
C ARG A 290 6.55 -0.91 39.38
N ARG A 291 7.25 -1.80 38.68
CA ARG A 291 7.23 -3.25 38.97
C ARG A 291 8.43 -3.67 39.81
#